data_AF-A0A4V2AID3-F1
#
_entry.id   AF-A0A4V2AID3-F1
#
_cell.length_a   1.000
_cell.length_b   1.000
_cell.length_c   1.000
_cell.angle_alpha   90.00
_cell.angle_beta   90.00
_cell.angle_gamma   90.00
#
_symmetry.space_group_name_H-M   'P 1'
#
loop_
_entity.id
_entity.type
_entity.pdbx_description
1 polymer ?
#
loop_
_entity_poly.entity_id
_entity_poly.type
_entity_poly.pdbx_seq_one_letter_code
_entity_poly.pdbx_strand_id
1 'polypeptide(L)'
;MLVLVGPSFAGGDADYQRLSQVTGMVAYDLRSRLKPGMWGLLKALADEVEAQRLAASLKAAGLPVVVIAREVATDPARPIVALKGLRVEGQALTLELRERAMEVPVAALCCIVRGEAQVGKGGARSAGSATSSATFRAVVPDASDLQVFRESSPPIGFEAFATADLHFHSVPWIARIDARSFDFRSLGIAAASPASALDTLVDRLALLGRIRVDRAARASSIASFTQQAGRHMTPHPHPVPSAQGAPMSQRAREISGDERFDPYSRVIGEAERVLAAQLAATAVKA
;
A
#
# COMPACT_ATOMS: atom_id res chain seq x y z
N MET A 1 12.89 9.15 5.97
CA MET A 1 11.83 9.88 5.25
C MET A 1 11.62 9.37 3.84
N LEU A 2 10.36 9.35 3.37
CA LEU A 2 9.97 9.08 1.99
C LEU A 2 9.41 10.36 1.38
N VAL A 3 9.95 10.77 0.24
CA VAL A 3 9.43 11.90 -0.55
C VAL A 3 8.57 11.33 -1.68
N LEU A 4 7.27 11.59 -1.61
CA LEU A 4 6.26 11.01 -2.49
C LEU A 4 5.62 12.08 -3.37
N VAL A 5 5.36 11.73 -4.63
CA VAL A 5 4.53 12.51 -5.56
C VAL A 5 3.11 11.97 -5.51
N GLY A 6 2.16 12.89 -5.34
CA GLY A 6 0.74 12.62 -5.21
C GLY A 6 0.02 12.35 -6.53
N PRO A 7 -1.20 11.81 -6.44
CA PRO A 7 -1.97 11.33 -7.59
C PRO A 7 -2.44 12.45 -8.53
N SER A 8 -2.42 13.72 -8.10
CA SER A 8 -2.71 14.86 -8.99
C SER A 8 -1.59 15.15 -9.99
N PHE A 9 -0.48 14.41 -9.94
CA PHE A 9 0.57 14.47 -10.96
C PHE A 9 0.04 13.98 -12.31
N ALA A 10 0.01 14.89 -13.30
CA ALA A 10 -0.49 14.60 -14.64
C ALA A 10 0.51 13.83 -15.51
N GLY A 11 1.82 13.97 -15.23
CA GLY A 11 2.90 13.29 -15.92
C GLY A 11 2.99 13.63 -17.40
N GLY A 12 2.76 14.91 -17.73
CA GLY A 12 3.15 15.45 -19.03
C GLY A 12 4.67 15.64 -19.14
N ASP A 13 5.17 15.93 -20.34
CA ASP A 13 6.60 16.15 -20.57
C ASP A 13 7.17 17.28 -19.71
N ALA A 14 6.40 18.38 -19.56
CA ALA A 14 6.76 19.51 -18.70
C ALA A 14 6.87 19.12 -17.21
N ASP A 15 6.00 18.22 -16.74
CA ASP A 15 6.05 17.72 -15.35
C ASP A 15 7.33 16.93 -15.09
N TYR A 16 7.69 16.03 -16.01
CA TYR A 16 8.93 15.25 -15.90
C TYR A 16 10.18 16.11 -16.06
N GLN A 17 10.13 17.16 -16.88
CA GLN A 17 11.22 18.14 -16.98
C GLN A 17 11.39 18.90 -15.66
N ARG A 18 10.31 19.39 -15.05
CA ARG A 18 10.36 20.05 -13.73
C ARG A 18 10.92 19.12 -12.66
N LEU A 19 10.45 17.87 -12.60
CA LEU A 19 10.99 16.86 -11.69
C LEU A 19 12.48 16.63 -11.91
N SER A 20 12.90 16.49 -13.17
CA SER A 20 14.31 16.28 -13.54
C SER A 20 15.19 17.46 -13.10
N GLN A 21 14.74 18.69 -13.31
CA GLN A 21 15.45 19.91 -12.91
C GLN A 21 15.64 20.01 -11.39
N VAL A 22 14.59 19.70 -10.61
CA VAL A 22 14.66 19.82 -9.13
C VAL A 22 15.43 18.66 -8.50
N THR A 23 15.28 17.45 -9.03
CA THR A 23 15.86 16.23 -8.42
C THR A 23 17.25 15.87 -8.97
N GLY A 24 17.62 16.42 -10.13
CA GLY A 24 18.80 16.00 -10.89
C GLY A 24 18.67 14.61 -11.53
N MET A 25 17.49 13.97 -11.45
CA MET A 25 17.25 12.65 -12.04
C MET A 25 16.96 12.74 -13.54
N VAL A 26 17.27 11.68 -14.27
CA VAL A 26 16.97 11.60 -15.71
C VAL A 26 15.47 11.44 -15.93
N ALA A 27 14.89 12.23 -16.84
CA ALA A 27 13.46 12.20 -17.14
C ALA A 27 12.94 10.79 -17.56
N TYR A 28 13.77 10.02 -18.27
CA TYR A 28 13.46 8.63 -18.63
C TYR A 28 13.25 7.74 -17.40
N ASP A 29 14.14 7.84 -16.40
CA ASP A 29 14.03 7.08 -15.15
C ASP A 29 12.79 7.49 -14.34
N LEU A 30 12.46 8.78 -14.36
CA LEU A 30 11.26 9.28 -13.69
C LEU A 30 9.98 8.72 -14.33
N ARG A 31 9.91 8.61 -15.67
CA ARG A 31 8.75 8.04 -16.39
C ARG A 31 8.56 6.54 -16.15
N SER A 32 9.63 5.81 -15.90
CA SER A 32 9.53 4.38 -15.58
C SER A 32 8.98 4.18 -14.16
N ARG A 33 9.33 5.05 -13.21
CA ARG A 33 9.03 4.91 -11.77
C ARG A 33 7.76 5.61 -11.30
N LEU A 34 7.40 6.72 -11.93
CA LEU A 34 6.24 7.54 -11.59
C LEU A 34 5.22 7.38 -12.71
N LYS A 35 3.97 7.08 -12.36
CA LYS A 35 2.87 7.08 -13.31
C LYS A 35 1.85 8.15 -12.92
N PRO A 36 1.24 8.82 -13.90
CA PRO A 36 0.13 9.74 -13.65
C PRO A 36 -0.98 9.09 -12.83
N GLY A 37 -1.66 9.86 -11.98
CA GLY A 37 -2.82 9.38 -11.22
C GLY A 37 -2.51 8.48 -10.03
N MET A 38 -1.23 8.19 -9.75
CA MET A 38 -0.81 7.27 -8.69
C MET A 38 0.16 7.94 -7.73
N TRP A 39 0.26 7.40 -6.51
CA TRP A 39 1.39 7.74 -5.65
C TRP A 39 2.69 7.16 -6.21
N GLY A 40 3.73 7.98 -6.23
CA GLY A 40 5.06 7.58 -6.67
C GLY A 40 6.13 7.95 -5.65
N LEU A 41 7.08 7.05 -5.40
CA LEU A 41 8.25 7.34 -4.57
C LEU A 41 9.33 8.02 -5.43
N LEU A 42 9.69 9.25 -5.07
CA LEU A 42 10.82 9.95 -5.69
C LEU A 42 12.15 9.54 -5.07
N LYS A 43 12.25 9.71 -3.75
CA LYS A 43 13.50 9.51 -3.01
C LYS A 43 13.19 9.03 -1.60
N ALA A 44 13.98 8.07 -1.12
CA ALA A 44 14.04 7.70 0.29
C ALA A 44 15.31 8.34 0.87
N LEU A 45 15.15 9.18 1.89
CA LEU A 45 16.22 9.96 2.51
C LEU A 45 16.31 9.63 4.00
N ALA A 46 17.53 9.52 4.52
CA ALA A 46 17.76 9.29 5.95
C ALA A 46 17.54 10.58 6.76
N ASP A 47 17.97 11.72 6.24
CA ASP A 47 17.85 13.02 6.89
C ASP A 47 16.47 13.66 6.61
N GLU A 48 15.78 14.05 7.69
CA GLU A 48 14.50 14.75 7.62
C GLU A 48 14.65 16.15 7.05
N VAL A 49 15.70 16.88 7.42
CA VAL A 49 15.92 18.26 6.94
C VAL A 49 16.15 18.27 5.44
N GLU A 50 16.93 17.31 4.92
CA GLU A 50 17.13 17.15 3.48
C GLU A 50 15.81 16.80 2.77
N ALA A 51 15.00 15.89 3.34
CA ALA A 51 13.72 15.50 2.77
C ALA A 51 12.73 16.67 2.72
N GLN A 52 12.65 17.48 3.78
CA GLN A 52 11.80 18.66 3.82
C GLN A 52 12.29 19.74 2.84
N ARG A 53 13.60 19.95 2.72
CA ARG A 53 14.18 20.88 1.73
C ARG A 53 13.83 20.46 0.30
N LEU A 54 14.01 19.19 -0.03
CA LEU A 54 13.64 18.66 -1.35
C LEU A 54 12.15 18.83 -1.62
N ALA A 55 11.29 18.51 -0.64
CA ALA A 55 9.86 18.68 -0.78
C ALA A 55 9.44 20.15 -0.96
N ALA A 56 10.08 21.08 -0.24
CA ALA A 56 9.85 22.51 -0.43
C ALA A 56 10.20 22.96 -1.85
N SER A 57 11.36 22.54 -2.38
CA SER A 57 11.75 22.85 -3.76
C SER A 57 10.78 22.26 -4.79
N LEU A 58 10.31 21.04 -4.59
CA LEU A 58 9.34 20.40 -5.49
C LEU A 58 7.97 21.10 -5.43
N LYS A 59 7.50 21.47 -4.24
CA LYS A 59 6.27 22.24 -4.06
C LYS A 59 6.36 23.63 -4.70
N ALA A 60 7.51 24.30 -4.58
CA ALA A 60 7.75 25.58 -5.27
C ALA A 60 7.71 25.44 -6.81
N ALA A 61 8.06 24.27 -7.34
CA ALA A 61 7.90 23.92 -8.75
C ALA A 61 6.46 23.49 -9.12
N GLY A 62 5.49 23.63 -8.22
CA GLY A 62 4.09 23.31 -8.44
C GLY A 62 3.77 21.81 -8.42
N LEU A 63 4.67 20.97 -7.88
CA LEU A 63 4.48 19.52 -7.85
C LEU A 63 3.75 19.08 -6.56
N PRO A 64 2.81 18.12 -6.65
CA PRO A 64 2.06 17.64 -5.50
C PRO A 64 2.91 16.67 -4.68
N VAL A 65 3.66 17.17 -3.68
CA VAL A 65 4.61 16.36 -2.91
C VAL A 65 4.24 16.28 -1.44
N VAL A 66 4.38 15.09 -0.86
CA VAL A 66 4.31 14.87 0.59
C VAL A 66 5.58 14.19 1.09
N VAL A 67 5.91 14.42 2.36
CA VAL A 67 7.00 13.74 3.05
C VAL A 67 6.39 12.94 4.18
N ILE A 68 6.75 11.66 4.27
CA ILE A 68 6.30 10.78 5.34
C ILE A 68 7.48 10.07 6.00
N ALA A 69 7.31 9.66 7.25
CA ALA A 69 8.26 8.81 7.96
C ALA A 69 8.34 7.43 7.28
N ARG A 70 9.55 6.86 7.21
CA ARG A 70 9.76 5.53 6.59
C ARG A 70 9.16 4.43 7.44
N GLU A 71 9.19 4.64 8.75
CA GLU A 71 8.84 3.74 9.84
C GLU A 71 7.34 3.42 9.82
N VAL A 72 6.53 4.28 9.19
CA VAL A 72 5.09 4.08 8.95
C VAL A 72 4.80 2.75 8.28
N ALA A 73 5.67 2.29 7.37
CA ALA A 73 5.52 1.02 6.68
C ALA A 73 5.47 -0.16 7.68
N THR A 74 6.16 -0.05 8.82
CA THR A 74 6.29 -1.11 9.83
C THR A 74 5.67 -0.73 11.18
N ASP A 75 4.97 0.41 11.27
CA ASP A 75 4.49 0.97 12.53
C ASP A 75 3.50 0.03 13.26
N PRO A 76 3.87 -0.51 14.44
CA PRO A 76 2.99 -1.39 15.20
C PRO A 76 1.80 -0.64 15.82
N ALA A 77 1.89 0.68 15.99
CA ALA A 77 0.79 1.51 16.50
C ALA A 77 -0.37 1.64 15.49
N ARG A 78 -0.20 1.10 14.28
CA ARG A 78 -1.20 1.07 13.21
C ARG A 78 -1.60 -0.37 12.91
N PRO A 79 -2.36 -0.99 13.82
CA PRO A 79 -2.81 -2.35 13.62
C PRO A 79 -3.77 -2.40 12.43
N ILE A 80 -3.66 -3.48 11.65
CA ILE A 80 -4.63 -3.81 10.62
C ILE A 80 -5.64 -4.78 11.23
N VAL A 81 -6.89 -4.36 11.29
CA VAL A 81 -7.97 -5.06 11.99
C VAL A 81 -8.95 -5.61 10.95
N ALA A 82 -9.14 -6.93 10.95
CA ALA A 82 -10.09 -7.57 10.05
C ALA A 82 -11.54 -7.18 10.39
N LEU A 83 -12.29 -6.76 9.36
CA LEU A 83 -13.73 -6.56 9.41
C LEU A 83 -14.44 -7.89 9.18
N LYS A 84 -15.43 -8.17 10.02
CA LYS A 84 -16.38 -9.28 9.83
C LYS A 84 -17.57 -8.87 8.99
N GLY A 85 -17.98 -7.62 9.13
CA GLY A 85 -19.15 -7.05 8.48
C GLY A 85 -19.05 -5.53 8.40
N LEU A 86 -19.93 -4.95 7.59
CA LEU A 86 -20.06 -3.51 7.43
C LEU A 86 -21.55 -3.21 7.29
N ARG A 87 -22.02 -2.14 7.91
CA ARG A 87 -23.32 -1.55 7.62
C ARG A 87 -23.12 -0.09 7.23
N VAL A 88 -23.96 0.37 6.31
CA VAL A 88 -23.95 1.73 5.82
C VAL A 88 -25.32 2.32 6.07
N GLU A 89 -25.41 3.28 6.99
CA GLU A 89 -26.65 3.91 7.41
C GLU A 89 -26.52 5.42 7.24
N GLY A 90 -26.96 5.93 6.08
CA GLY A 90 -26.82 7.33 5.73
C GLY A 90 -25.36 7.78 5.65
N GLN A 91 -24.92 8.58 6.62
CA GLN A 91 -23.56 9.11 6.73
C GLN A 91 -22.70 8.38 7.77
N ALA A 92 -23.21 7.29 8.35
CA ALA A 92 -22.49 6.44 9.29
C ALA A 92 -22.08 5.11 8.65
N LEU A 93 -20.86 4.67 8.96
CA LEU A 93 -20.34 3.35 8.69
C LEU A 93 -20.25 2.60 10.01
N THR A 94 -20.98 1.49 10.14
CA THR A 94 -20.82 0.58 11.27
C THR A 94 -19.86 -0.53 10.88
N LEU A 95 -18.66 -0.49 11.45
CA LEU A 95 -17.60 -1.48 11.26
C LEU A 95 -17.80 -2.62 12.26
N GLU A 96 -18.20 -3.81 11.79
CA GLU A 96 -18.34 -4.97 12.65
C GLU A 96 -16.97 -5.65 12.81
N LEU A 97 -16.39 -5.52 13.99
CA LEU A 97 -15.12 -6.15 14.38
C LEU A 97 -15.40 -7.45 15.14
N ARG A 98 -14.33 -8.17 15.52
CA ARG A 98 -14.48 -9.48 16.18
C ARG A 98 -15.35 -9.46 17.44
N GLU A 99 -15.16 -8.45 18.28
CA GLU A 99 -15.71 -8.37 19.64
C GLU A 99 -16.59 -7.14 19.86
N ARG A 100 -16.69 -6.24 18.88
CA ARG A 100 -17.43 -4.98 18.99
C ARG A 100 -17.85 -4.47 17.62
N ALA A 101 -18.92 -3.68 17.58
CA ALA A 101 -19.24 -2.81 16.46
C ALA A 101 -18.70 -1.41 16.76
N MET A 102 -18.15 -0.74 15.75
CA MET A 102 -17.68 0.64 15.86
C MET A 102 -18.33 1.48 14.79
N GLU A 103 -18.98 2.55 15.20
CA GLU A 103 -19.55 3.52 14.28
C GLU A 103 -18.50 4.60 13.96
N VAL A 104 -18.29 4.86 12.68
CA VAL A 104 -17.44 5.94 12.19
C VAL A 104 -18.19 6.73 11.11
N PRO A 105 -18.05 8.07 11.06
CA PRO A 105 -18.62 8.84 9.97
C PRO A 105 -18.02 8.42 8.62
N VAL A 106 -18.82 8.40 7.57
CA VAL A 106 -18.35 8.23 6.18
C VAL A 106 -17.26 9.26 5.87
N ALA A 107 -17.43 10.51 6.31
CA ALA A 107 -16.47 11.59 6.12
C ALA A 107 -15.11 11.36 6.83
N ALA A 108 -15.02 10.41 7.77
CA ALA A 108 -13.77 10.04 8.39
C ALA A 108 -12.92 9.11 7.50
N LEU A 109 -13.54 8.45 6.51
CA LEU A 109 -12.85 7.59 5.56
C LEU A 109 -11.96 8.46 4.67
N CYS A 110 -10.68 8.11 4.59
CA CYS A 110 -9.63 8.88 3.94
C CYS A 110 -9.36 8.35 2.52
N CYS A 111 -9.07 7.05 2.44
CA CYS A 111 -8.82 6.35 1.20
C CYS A 111 -9.06 4.86 1.38
N ILE A 112 -9.16 4.15 0.26
CA ILE A 112 -9.19 2.69 0.23
C ILE A 112 -7.95 2.21 -0.52
N VAL A 113 -7.20 1.28 0.05
CA VAL A 113 -6.10 0.60 -0.65
C VAL A 113 -6.56 -0.81 -1.00
N ARG A 114 -6.64 -1.11 -2.29
CA ARG A 114 -7.08 -2.38 -2.84
C ARG A 114 -5.87 -3.14 -3.39
N GLY A 115 -5.72 -4.40 -3.00
CA GLY A 115 -4.65 -5.26 -3.51
C GLY A 115 -4.89 -6.73 -3.19
N GLU A 116 -3.94 -7.60 -3.52
CA GLU A 116 -4.01 -8.97 -3.00
C GLU A 116 -3.08 -9.14 -1.82
N ALA A 117 -3.62 -9.73 -0.76
CA ALA A 117 -2.83 -10.19 0.37
C ALA A 117 -2.43 -11.64 0.13
N GLN A 118 -1.20 -11.99 0.51
CA GLN A 118 -0.65 -13.34 0.46
C GLN A 118 -0.63 -13.90 1.88
N VAL A 119 -1.32 -15.02 2.11
CA VAL A 119 -1.25 -15.76 3.37
C VAL A 119 -0.37 -16.99 3.17
N GLY A 120 0.73 -17.04 3.93
CA GLY A 120 1.70 -18.13 3.89
C GLY A 120 2.81 -17.87 4.90
N LYS A 121 3.30 -18.92 5.57
CA LYS A 121 4.28 -18.81 6.65
C LYS A 121 5.52 -18.02 6.20
N GLY A 122 5.85 -16.96 6.93
CA GLY A 122 7.19 -16.38 6.90
C GLY A 122 8.23 -17.49 7.00
N GLY A 123 9.10 -17.56 6.01
CA GLY A 123 10.06 -18.65 5.87
C GLY A 123 10.74 -18.61 4.51
N ALA A 124 11.97 -18.11 4.49
CA ALA A 124 12.85 -18.10 3.34
C ALA A 124 12.83 -19.42 2.56
N ARG A 125 12.55 -19.34 1.26
CA ARG A 125 13.12 -20.15 0.16
C ARG A 125 12.52 -19.71 -1.17
N SER A 126 13.13 -18.68 -1.73
CA SER A 126 13.46 -18.64 -3.16
C SER A 126 14.67 -17.73 -3.32
N ALA A 127 15.85 -18.33 -3.14
CA ALA A 127 17.05 -17.84 -3.79
C ALA A 127 16.81 -18.01 -5.31
N GLY A 128 16.40 -16.93 -5.98
CA GLY A 128 16.03 -17.00 -7.39
C GLY A 128 15.18 -15.83 -7.88
N SER A 129 15.51 -14.60 -7.50
CA SER A 129 15.24 -13.42 -8.33
C SER A 129 16.10 -12.29 -7.81
N ALA A 130 17.31 -12.23 -8.32
CA ALA A 130 18.21 -11.11 -8.13
C ALA A 130 17.59 -9.89 -8.83
N THR A 131 16.85 -9.07 -8.09
CA THR A 131 16.72 -7.66 -8.45
C THR A 131 18.04 -6.98 -8.13
N SER A 132 19.02 -7.17 -9.02
CA SER A 132 20.34 -6.56 -8.93
C SER A 132 20.24 -5.06 -9.18
N SER A 133 20.70 -4.27 -8.23
CA SER A 133 21.14 -2.89 -8.46
C SER A 133 22.61 -2.80 -8.06
N ALA A 134 23.51 -3.03 -9.03
CA ALA A 134 24.87 -2.51 -9.01
C ALA A 134 25.46 -2.59 -10.43
N THR A 135 25.85 -1.42 -10.97
CA THR A 135 26.69 -1.18 -12.16
C THR A 135 26.12 -1.50 -13.56
N PHE A 136 25.93 -0.42 -14.32
CA PHE A 136 25.57 -0.39 -15.73
C PHE A 136 26.63 -1.06 -16.64
N ARG A 137 26.22 -2.09 -17.38
CA ARG A 137 26.49 -2.22 -18.82
C ARG A 137 25.19 -2.60 -19.50
N ALA A 138 24.89 -1.96 -20.62
CA ALA A 138 23.68 -2.19 -21.40
C ALA A 138 23.62 -3.66 -21.85
N VAL A 139 22.74 -4.45 -21.22
CA VAL A 139 22.34 -5.76 -21.71
C VAL A 139 20.93 -5.59 -22.25
N VAL A 140 20.78 -5.78 -23.55
CA VAL A 140 19.47 -5.90 -24.20
C VAL A 140 18.83 -7.17 -23.62
N PRO A 141 17.66 -7.09 -22.96
CA PRO A 141 17.02 -8.28 -22.41
C PRO A 141 16.71 -9.24 -23.56
N ASP A 142 17.10 -10.50 -23.40
CA ASP A 142 16.84 -11.51 -24.40
C ASP A 142 15.39 -12.04 -24.29
N ALA A 143 14.97 -12.87 -25.25
CA ALA A 143 13.62 -13.42 -25.27
C ALA A 143 13.32 -14.32 -24.05
N SER A 144 14.35 -14.85 -23.38
CA SER A 144 14.22 -15.69 -22.18
C SER A 144 13.94 -14.85 -20.93
N ASP A 145 14.50 -13.64 -20.82
CA ASP A 145 14.18 -12.69 -19.73
C ASP A 145 12.70 -12.25 -19.76
N LEU A 146 12.16 -12.05 -20.97
CA LEU A 146 10.74 -11.74 -21.16
C LEU A 146 9.85 -12.96 -20.87
N GLN A 147 10.37 -14.18 -21.07
CA GLN A 147 9.68 -15.42 -20.73
C GLN A 147 9.62 -15.62 -19.22
N VAL A 148 10.69 -15.35 -18.48
CA VAL A 148 10.73 -15.40 -17.00
C VAL A 148 9.74 -14.41 -16.37
N PHE A 149 9.54 -13.23 -16.98
CA PHE A 149 8.53 -12.27 -16.53
C PHE A 149 7.09 -12.77 -16.77
N ARG A 150 6.84 -13.47 -17.89
CA ARG A 150 5.55 -14.09 -18.20
C ARG A 150 5.28 -15.38 -17.42
N GLU A 151 6.34 -16.13 -17.08
CA GLU A 151 6.30 -17.41 -16.38
C GLU A 151 6.46 -17.27 -14.86
N SER A 152 6.55 -16.04 -14.34
CA SER A 152 6.43 -15.72 -12.92
C SER A 152 4.99 -15.95 -12.41
N SER A 153 4.51 -17.18 -12.58
CA SER A 153 3.43 -17.75 -11.80
C SER A 153 3.77 -17.57 -10.31
N PRO A 154 2.78 -17.24 -9.47
CA PRO A 154 3.03 -17.14 -8.04
C PRO A 154 3.67 -18.46 -7.56
N PRO A 155 4.71 -18.39 -6.70
CA PRO A 155 5.38 -19.59 -6.22
C PRO A 155 4.32 -20.57 -5.68
N ILE A 156 4.41 -21.81 -6.13
CA ILE A 156 3.53 -22.91 -5.75
C ILE A 156 3.51 -22.99 -4.22
N GLY A 157 2.39 -22.61 -3.59
CA GLY A 157 2.22 -22.64 -2.12
C GLY A 157 1.71 -21.35 -1.45
N PHE A 158 1.51 -20.24 -2.18
CA PHE A 158 0.91 -19.02 -1.62
C PHE A 158 -0.55 -18.86 -2.06
N GLU A 159 -1.47 -18.76 -1.09
CA GLU A 159 -2.85 -18.37 -1.35
C GLU A 159 -2.92 -16.84 -1.34
N ALA A 160 -2.91 -16.24 -2.53
CA ALA A 160 -3.16 -14.81 -2.70
C ALA A 160 -4.68 -14.58 -2.80
N PHE A 161 -5.19 -13.60 -2.08
CA PHE A 161 -6.61 -13.27 -2.06
C PHE A 161 -6.86 -11.77 -2.10
N ALA A 162 -8.01 -11.40 -2.63
CA ALA A 162 -8.46 -10.03 -2.72
C ALA A 162 -8.73 -9.43 -1.33
N THR A 163 -8.09 -8.30 -1.03
CA THR A 163 -8.32 -7.52 0.19
C THR A 163 -8.46 -6.03 -0.10
N ALA A 164 -9.14 -5.30 0.79
CA ALA A 164 -9.19 -3.84 0.78
C ALA A 164 -8.97 -3.29 2.18
N ASP A 165 -8.08 -2.32 2.30
CA ASP A 165 -7.76 -1.62 3.54
C ASP A 165 -8.42 -0.25 3.53
N LEU A 166 -9.32 -0.02 4.48
CA LEU A 166 -9.97 1.25 4.74
C LEU A 166 -9.10 2.06 5.71
N HIS A 167 -8.68 3.24 5.28
CA HIS A 167 -7.92 4.17 6.09
C HIS A 167 -8.80 5.33 6.53
N PHE A 168 -8.57 5.84 7.72
CA PHE A 168 -9.35 6.92 8.31
C PHE A 168 -8.45 8.09 8.69
N HIS A 169 -9.03 9.30 8.69
CA HIS A 169 -8.34 10.49 9.20
C HIS A 169 -8.35 10.57 10.73
N SER A 170 -9.38 10.01 11.37
CA SER A 170 -9.66 10.17 12.80
C SER A 170 -8.99 9.11 13.69
N VAL A 171 -8.53 7.99 13.12
CA VAL A 171 -7.97 6.87 13.87
C VAL A 171 -6.72 6.29 13.20
N PRO A 172 -5.75 5.77 13.98
CA PRO A 172 -4.48 5.26 13.44
C PRO A 172 -4.54 3.82 12.93
N TRP A 173 -5.58 3.06 13.28
CA TRP A 173 -5.74 1.66 12.85
C TRP A 173 -6.43 1.58 11.48
N ILE A 174 -6.23 0.45 10.80
CA ILE A 174 -6.68 0.21 9.42
C ILE A 174 -7.72 -0.89 9.44
N ALA A 175 -8.87 -0.70 8.79
CA ALA A 175 -9.90 -1.74 8.71
C ALA A 175 -9.72 -2.56 7.43
N ARG A 176 -9.52 -3.87 7.55
CA ARG A 176 -9.29 -4.78 6.42
C ARG A 176 -10.52 -5.59 6.08
N ILE A 177 -10.92 -5.57 4.81
CA ILE A 177 -11.94 -6.45 4.25
C ILE A 177 -11.24 -7.58 3.50
N ASP A 178 -11.24 -8.79 4.07
CA ASP A 178 -10.79 -10.02 3.38
C ASP A 178 -11.97 -10.62 2.59
N ALA A 179 -11.85 -10.62 1.26
CA ALA A 179 -12.91 -11.11 0.38
C ALA A 179 -13.33 -12.57 0.64
N ARG A 180 -12.48 -13.41 1.23
CA ARG A 180 -12.81 -14.81 1.50
C ARG A 180 -13.75 -15.00 2.69
N SER A 181 -13.70 -14.08 3.64
CA SER A 181 -14.38 -14.22 4.94
C SER A 181 -15.47 -13.18 5.18
N PHE A 182 -15.49 -12.13 4.39
CA PHE A 182 -16.45 -11.03 4.54
C PHE A 182 -17.82 -11.39 3.97
N ASP A 183 -18.90 -11.11 4.72
CA ASP A 183 -20.27 -11.36 4.25
C ASP A 183 -20.81 -10.19 3.41
N PHE A 184 -20.61 -10.27 2.09
CA PHE A 184 -21.14 -9.30 1.13
C PHE A 184 -22.67 -9.36 0.95
N ARG A 185 -23.32 -10.46 1.35
CA ARG A 185 -24.77 -10.63 1.14
C ARG A 185 -25.58 -9.69 2.02
N SER A 186 -25.09 -9.45 3.24
CA SER A 186 -25.66 -8.46 4.18
C SER A 186 -25.75 -7.04 3.58
N LEU A 187 -24.90 -6.73 2.58
CA LEU A 187 -24.85 -5.45 1.87
C LEU A 187 -25.64 -5.44 0.55
N GLY A 188 -26.40 -6.52 0.26
CA GLY A 188 -27.12 -6.67 -1.00
C GLY A 188 -26.21 -6.69 -2.24
N ILE A 189 -24.96 -7.14 -2.09
CA ILE A 189 -24.01 -7.27 -3.20
C ILE A 189 -24.09 -8.69 -3.73
N ALA A 190 -24.75 -8.85 -4.88
CA ALA A 190 -24.71 -10.07 -5.67
C ALA A 190 -23.59 -9.94 -6.72
N ALA A 191 -22.56 -10.78 -6.63
CA ALA A 191 -21.46 -10.80 -7.58
C ALA A 191 -21.04 -12.25 -7.90
N ALA A 192 -20.41 -12.44 -9.07
CA ALA A 192 -19.97 -13.75 -9.54
C ALA A 192 -18.83 -14.36 -8.72
N SER A 193 -18.07 -13.52 -8.00
CA SER A 193 -16.96 -13.95 -7.15
C SER A 193 -16.77 -13.01 -5.96
N PRO A 194 -16.13 -13.47 -4.87
CA PRO A 194 -15.85 -12.59 -3.72
C PRO A 194 -14.94 -11.41 -4.07
N ALA A 195 -14.01 -11.58 -5.02
CA ALA A 195 -13.16 -10.48 -5.51
C ALA A 195 -14.00 -9.39 -6.22
N SER A 196 -14.95 -9.81 -7.07
CA SER A 196 -15.87 -8.87 -7.74
C SER A 196 -16.84 -8.22 -6.76
N ALA A 197 -17.28 -8.96 -5.73
CA ALA A 197 -18.08 -8.40 -4.63
C ALA A 197 -17.30 -7.31 -3.88
N LEU A 198 -16.02 -7.56 -3.58
CA LEU A 198 -15.14 -6.58 -2.96
C LEU A 198 -14.95 -5.35 -3.83
N ASP A 199 -14.70 -5.51 -5.14
CA ASP A 199 -14.55 -4.36 -6.03
C ASP A 199 -15.84 -3.52 -6.08
N THR A 200 -17.01 -4.17 -6.15
CA THR A 200 -18.31 -3.48 -6.07
C THR A 200 -18.48 -2.71 -4.76
N LEU A 201 -18.09 -3.31 -3.64
CA LEU A 201 -18.15 -2.66 -2.33
C LEU A 201 -17.21 -1.44 -2.26
N VAL A 202 -15.97 -1.62 -2.71
CA VAL A 202 -14.95 -0.57 -2.72
C VAL A 202 -15.40 0.61 -3.57
N ASP A 203 -15.94 0.38 -4.76
CA ASP A 203 -16.42 1.46 -5.63
C ASP A 203 -17.64 2.18 -5.01
N ARG A 204 -18.55 1.45 -4.35
CA ARG A 204 -19.67 2.05 -3.61
C ARG A 204 -19.19 2.94 -2.45
N LEU A 205 -18.24 2.46 -1.64
CA LEU A 205 -17.68 3.22 -0.53
C LEU A 205 -16.89 4.44 -1.02
N ALA A 206 -16.14 4.28 -2.11
CA ALA A 206 -15.39 5.37 -2.73
C ALA A 206 -16.32 6.48 -3.23
N LEU A 207 -17.41 6.11 -3.90
CA LEU A 207 -18.43 7.06 -4.35
C LEU A 207 -19.12 7.76 -3.17
N LEU A 208 -19.50 6.99 -2.16
CA LEU A 208 -20.18 7.50 -0.96
C LEU A 208 -19.30 8.48 -0.18
N GLY A 209 -18.03 8.12 0.05
CA GLY A 209 -17.05 8.94 0.77
C GLY A 209 -16.39 10.02 -0.07
N ARG A 210 -16.56 10.00 -1.40
CA ARG A 210 -15.82 10.84 -2.36
C ARG A 210 -14.31 10.73 -2.18
N ILE A 211 -13.83 9.52 -1.97
CA ILE A 211 -12.42 9.21 -1.69
C ILE A 211 -11.78 8.45 -2.84
N ARG A 212 -10.45 8.45 -2.84
CA ARG A 212 -9.66 7.69 -3.80
C ARG A 212 -9.56 6.22 -3.40
N VAL A 213 -9.55 5.37 -4.43
CA VAL A 213 -9.13 3.97 -4.31
C VAL A 213 -7.76 3.82 -4.93
N ASP A 214 -6.77 3.39 -4.16
CA ASP A 214 -5.46 3.03 -4.67
C ASP A 214 -5.40 1.54 -5.04
N ARG A 215 -5.13 1.25 -6.31
CA ARG A 215 -5.02 -0.11 -6.86
C ARG A 215 -3.58 -0.44 -7.32
N ALA A 216 -2.60 0.41 -7.01
CA ALA A 216 -1.25 0.36 -7.61
C ALA A 216 -0.25 -0.54 -6.85
N ALA A 217 -0.73 -1.39 -5.95
CA ALA A 217 0.09 -2.22 -5.06
C ALA A 217 1.10 -3.14 -5.77
N ARG A 218 0.90 -3.48 -7.06
CA ARG A 218 1.82 -4.36 -7.82
C ARG A 218 2.83 -3.63 -8.70
N ALA A 219 2.51 -2.40 -9.12
CA ALA A 219 3.26 -1.69 -10.17
C ALA A 219 3.90 -0.37 -9.71
N SER A 220 3.63 0.06 -8.48
CA SER A 220 4.16 1.32 -7.95
C SER A 220 5.59 1.18 -7.44
N SER A 221 6.34 2.27 -7.58
CA SER A 221 7.67 2.41 -6.97
C SER A 221 7.65 2.29 -5.44
N ILE A 222 6.51 2.60 -4.80
CA ILE A 222 6.30 2.41 -3.37
C ILE A 222 6.26 0.92 -3.03
N ALA A 223 5.56 0.11 -3.82
CA ALA A 223 5.50 -1.34 -3.61
C ALA A 223 6.89 -2.00 -3.74
N SER A 224 7.68 -1.58 -4.72
CA SER A 224 9.07 -2.05 -4.84
C SER A 224 9.90 -1.70 -3.60
N PHE A 225 9.74 -0.48 -3.07
CA PHE A 225 10.43 -0.05 -1.85
C PHE A 225 10.01 -0.85 -0.61
N THR A 226 8.70 -1.05 -0.40
CA THR A 226 8.20 -1.76 0.78
C THR A 226 8.60 -3.23 0.79
N GLN A 227 8.64 -3.88 -0.38
CA GLN A 227 9.14 -5.25 -0.52
C GLN A 227 10.64 -5.37 -0.19
N GLN A 228 11.46 -4.37 -0.52
CA GLN A 228 12.88 -4.35 -0.16
C GLN A 228 13.08 -4.09 1.33
N ALA A 229 12.28 -3.20 1.93
CA ALA A 229 12.36 -2.87 3.35
C ALA A 229 12.05 -4.09 4.25
N GLY A 230 11.07 -4.91 3.89
CA GLY A 230 10.72 -6.13 4.62
C GLY A 230 11.86 -7.17 4.66
N ARG A 231 12.72 -7.23 3.63
CA ARG A 231 13.84 -8.19 3.55
C ARG A 231 15.00 -7.86 4.50
N HIS A 232 15.17 -6.60 4.89
CA HIS A 232 16.30 -6.16 5.70
C HIS A 232 16.01 -6.12 7.21
N MET A 233 14.77 -6.35 7.64
CA MET A 233 14.35 -6.20 9.04
C MET A 233 13.99 -7.49 9.77
N THR A 234 14.17 -8.66 9.16
CA THR A 234 14.10 -9.93 9.91
C THR A 234 15.46 -10.24 10.53
N PRO A 235 15.65 -10.14 11.86
CA PRO A 235 16.78 -10.78 12.52
C PRO A 235 16.57 -12.29 12.33
N HIS A 236 17.55 -13.01 11.80
CA HIS A 236 17.52 -14.47 11.80
C HIS A 236 17.29 -14.96 13.25
N PRO A 237 16.17 -15.64 13.58
CA PRO A 237 16.19 -16.51 14.73
C PRO A 237 17.03 -17.72 14.32
N HIS A 238 18.12 -17.96 15.04
CA HIS A 238 18.88 -19.21 14.92
C HIS A 238 17.91 -20.40 15.05
N PRO A 239 18.02 -21.42 14.17
CA PRO A 239 17.15 -22.59 14.27
C PRO A 239 17.54 -23.38 15.52
N VAL A 240 16.71 -23.31 16.56
CA VAL A 240 16.79 -24.23 17.70
C VAL A 240 16.20 -25.57 17.23
N PRO A 241 16.89 -26.72 17.43
CA PRO A 241 16.36 -28.01 17.04
C PRO A 241 15.06 -28.31 17.76
N SER A 242 14.05 -28.68 16.97
CA SER A 242 12.70 -29.06 17.38
C SER A 242 12.69 -30.25 18.35
N ALA A 243 12.10 -30.04 19.53
CA ALA A 243 11.62 -31.10 20.42
C ALA A 243 10.10 -31.27 20.27
N GLN A 244 9.69 -32.52 20.39
CA GLN A 244 8.42 -33.12 19.98
C GLN A 244 7.15 -32.56 20.67
N GLY A 245 6.06 -32.58 19.90
CA GLY A 245 4.75 -33.05 20.38
C GLY A 245 3.93 -32.12 21.27
N ALA A 246 3.09 -31.28 20.66
CA ALA A 246 1.79 -30.90 21.23
C ALA A 246 0.81 -30.58 20.08
N PRO A 247 -0.46 -31.04 20.15
CA PRO A 247 -1.46 -30.69 19.15
C PRO A 247 -1.80 -29.22 19.33
N MET A 248 -1.30 -28.37 18.44
CA MET A 248 -1.65 -26.95 18.44
C MET A 248 -3.14 -26.81 18.15
N SER A 249 -3.86 -26.39 19.18
CA SER A 249 -5.23 -25.89 19.09
C SER A 249 -5.37 -24.92 17.92
N GLN A 250 -6.47 -25.05 17.17
CA GLN A 250 -7.00 -24.10 16.17
C GLN A 250 -7.40 -22.74 16.80
N ARG A 251 -6.65 -22.25 17.78
CA ARG A 251 -6.82 -20.92 18.38
C ARG A 251 -6.19 -19.91 17.43
N ALA A 252 -7.08 -19.20 16.74
CA ALA A 252 -6.85 -17.91 16.11
C ALA A 252 -5.69 -17.88 15.09
N ARG A 253 -6.02 -18.13 13.82
CA ARG A 253 -5.35 -17.41 12.72
C ARG A 253 -5.65 -15.92 12.90
N GLU A 254 -4.93 -15.25 13.80
CA GLU A 254 -4.56 -13.87 13.50
C GLU A 254 -3.95 -13.90 12.11
N ILE A 255 -4.45 -13.04 11.23
CA ILE A 255 -3.92 -12.90 9.88
C ILE A 255 -2.45 -12.59 10.07
N SER A 256 -1.57 -13.58 9.84
CA SER A 256 -0.14 -13.32 9.76
C SER A 256 0.00 -12.20 8.73
N GLY A 257 0.50 -11.04 9.17
CA GLY A 257 0.54 -9.85 8.34
C GLY A 257 1.18 -10.14 7.00
N ASP A 258 0.61 -9.60 5.93
CA ASP A 258 1.24 -9.71 4.62
C ASP A 258 2.38 -8.71 4.55
N GLU A 259 3.62 -9.23 4.58
CA GLU A 259 4.85 -8.45 4.51
C GLU A 259 4.98 -7.58 3.24
N ARG A 260 4.18 -7.84 2.21
CA ARG A 260 4.18 -7.07 0.95
C ARG A 260 3.06 -6.04 0.92
N PHE A 261 1.83 -6.45 1.19
CA PHE A 261 0.67 -5.56 1.07
C PHE A 261 0.52 -4.61 2.27
N ASP A 262 0.78 -5.07 3.49
CA ASP A 262 0.57 -4.27 4.71
C ASP A 262 1.44 -3.01 4.73
N PRO A 263 2.75 -3.07 4.45
CA PRO A 263 3.58 -1.87 4.49
C PRO A 263 3.24 -0.89 3.36
N TYR A 264 2.84 -1.41 2.20
CA TYR A 264 2.35 -0.58 1.09
C TYR A 264 1.09 0.19 1.49
N SER A 265 0.09 -0.52 2.02
CA SER A 265 -1.17 0.07 2.45
C SER A 265 -0.96 1.17 3.50
N ARG A 266 -0.10 0.92 4.50
CA ARG A 266 0.26 1.92 5.53
C ARG A 266 0.88 3.18 4.96
N VAL A 267 1.80 3.04 4.00
CA VAL A 267 2.45 4.17 3.33
C VAL A 267 1.43 5.02 2.57
N ILE A 268 0.54 4.39 1.79
CA ILE A 268 -0.49 5.11 1.03
C ILE A 268 -1.46 5.83 1.96
N GLY A 269 -1.95 5.14 3.00
CA GLY A 269 -2.85 5.76 3.99
C GLY A 269 -2.24 6.95 4.71
N GLU A 270 -0.93 6.91 5.00
CA GLU A 270 -0.21 8.06 5.55
C GLU A 270 -0.10 9.22 4.56
N ALA A 271 0.30 8.91 3.33
CA ALA A 271 0.46 9.92 2.29
C ALA A 271 -0.85 10.69 2.07
N GLU A 272 -1.97 9.98 2.04
CA GLU A 272 -3.30 10.58 1.93
C GLU A 272 -3.69 11.42 3.14
N ARG A 273 -3.41 10.95 4.37
CA ARG A 273 -3.72 11.73 5.58
C ARG A 273 -2.89 13.01 5.64
N VAL A 274 -1.61 12.94 5.28
CA VAL A 274 -0.74 14.12 5.21
C VAL A 274 -1.20 15.08 4.12
N LEU A 275 -1.59 14.57 2.94
CA LEU A 275 -2.13 15.40 1.85
C LEU A 275 -3.42 16.10 2.27
N ALA A 276 -4.37 15.38 2.87
CA ALA A 276 -5.64 15.93 3.35
C ALA A 276 -5.41 17.03 4.40
N ALA A 277 -4.48 16.82 5.34
CA ALA A 277 -4.12 17.83 6.33
C ALA A 277 -3.53 19.10 5.69
N GLN A 278 -2.69 18.95 4.66
CA GLN A 278 -2.13 20.09 3.91
C GLN A 278 -3.20 20.85 3.12
N LEU A 279 -4.14 20.15 2.49
CA LEU A 279 -5.25 20.78 1.76
C LEU A 279 -6.17 21.54 2.71
N ALA A 280 -6.53 20.94 3.85
CA ALA A 280 -7.33 21.60 4.88
C ALA A 280 -6.64 22.86 5.42
N ALA A 281 -5.34 22.79 5.70
CA ALA A 281 -4.56 23.94 6.18
C ALA A 281 -4.47 25.09 5.15
N THR A 282 -4.56 24.77 3.85
CA THR A 282 -4.55 25.76 2.77
C THR A 282 -5.92 26.42 2.62
N ALA A 283 -7.01 25.65 2.72
CA ALA A 283 -8.38 26.15 2.62
C ALA A 283 -8.75 27.15 3.74
N VAL A 284 -8.17 27.01 4.93
CA VAL A 284 -8.39 27.94 6.05
C VAL A 284 -7.69 29.30 5.84
N LYS A 285 -6.68 29.36 4.96
CA LYS A 285 -5.88 30.58 4.71
C LYS A 285 -6.38 31.40 3.52
N ALA A 286 -7.28 30.86 2.70
CA ALA A 286 -7.87 31.50 1.54
C ALA A 286 -9.17 32.20 1.90
#